data_AF-A0A242BZ08-F1
#
_entry.id   AF-A0A242BZ08-F1
#
_cell.length_a   1.000
_cell.length_b   1.000
_cell.length_c   1.000
_cell.angle_alpha   90.00
_cell.angle_beta   90.00
_cell.angle_gamma   90.00
#
_symmetry.space_group_name_H-M   'P 1'
#
loop_
_entity.id
_entity.type
_entity.pdbx_description
1 polymer ?
#
loop_
_entity_poly.entity_id
_entity_poly.type
_entity_poly.pdbx_seq_one_letter_code
_entity_poly.pdbx_strand_id
1 'polypeptide(L)'
;MFKITKIFSVLGILIIGFSVFITSGTGVYAAEKVSNEELNVNPLDVQKMTEEEKRDFYKAVDDEVNRHGEMSAEQKNNYRQSLIHFFDSASSDFQNLERLDKSVNDGDIRFRAAHGLVSVNVLAGTINVILGSITGGAITSYIRKHGFQALAVALQSRLAATIRIKQLGKIISGLSTVIAKIADPGKAIAQAIDKADKIPGNGWIELT
;
A
#
# COMPACT_ATOMS: atom_id res chain seq x y z
N MET A 1 53.76 40.91 32.06
CA MET A 1 53.83 40.44 30.65
C MET A 1 52.42 40.08 30.22
N PHE A 2 51.71 41.01 29.58
CA PHE A 2 50.31 40.87 29.13
C PHE A 2 50.31 40.60 27.62
N LYS A 3 49.50 39.65 27.15
CA LYS A 3 49.05 39.58 25.75
C LYS A 3 47.54 39.30 25.71
N ILE A 4 46.80 40.28 25.22
CA ILE A 4 45.38 40.24 24.82
C ILE A 4 45.36 40.49 23.31
N THR A 5 44.65 39.66 22.53
CA THR A 5 43.75 39.97 21.38
C THR A 5 43.51 38.70 20.55
N LYS A 6 42.30 38.12 20.59
CA LYS A 6 41.13 38.28 19.69
C LYS A 6 41.35 37.77 18.25
N ILE A 7 40.54 36.78 17.83
CA ILE A 7 39.69 36.78 16.62
C ILE A 7 38.56 35.74 16.81
N PHE A 8 37.34 36.18 16.49
CA PHE A 8 36.06 35.44 16.44
C PHE A 8 35.93 34.62 15.15
N SER A 9 35.14 33.54 15.16
CA SER A 9 34.17 33.10 14.11
C SER A 9 33.74 31.64 14.42
N VAL A 10 32.57 31.38 15.03
CA VAL A 10 31.23 31.18 14.42
C VAL A 10 31.06 29.82 13.71
N LEU A 11 29.88 29.22 13.99
CA LEU A 11 29.24 28.07 13.34
C LEU A 11 29.71 26.68 13.83
N GLY A 12 28.88 25.83 14.43
CA GLY A 12 27.43 25.77 14.50
C GLY A 12 27.08 24.29 14.59
N ILE A 13 26.74 23.83 15.79
CA ILE A 13 26.34 22.46 16.09
C ILE A 13 25.03 22.18 15.33
N LEU A 14 25.06 21.30 14.33
CA LEU A 14 23.87 20.73 13.70
C LEU A 14 23.66 19.30 14.23
N ILE A 15 23.17 19.20 15.46
CA ILE A 15 22.44 18.02 15.93
C ILE A 15 20.97 18.47 15.98
N ILE A 16 20.29 18.35 14.84
CA ILE A 16 18.82 18.44 14.74
C ILE A 16 18.38 17.01 14.42
N GLY A 17 17.49 16.35 15.16
CA GLY A 17 16.55 16.80 16.15
C GLY A 17 15.37 15.83 16.08
N PHE A 18 15.36 14.81 16.93
CA PHE A 18 14.24 13.87 17.10
C PHE A 18 13.70 13.93 18.54
N SER A 19 13.50 15.14 19.05
CA SER A 19 12.96 15.34 20.40
C SER A 19 12.19 16.65 20.53
N VAL A 20 10.92 16.62 20.10
CA VAL A 20 9.82 17.46 20.61
C VAL A 20 8.52 16.77 20.17
N PHE A 21 7.51 16.44 20.97
CA PHE A 21 7.04 16.89 22.29
C PHE A 21 6.30 15.72 22.97
N ILE A 22 6.61 15.43 24.24
CA ILE A 22 5.63 14.83 25.17
C ILE A 22 5.15 16.00 26.02
N THR A 23 4.14 16.72 25.54
CA THR A 23 3.31 17.56 26.41
C THR A 23 2.21 16.69 26.97
N SER A 24 2.32 16.37 28.25
CA SER A 24 1.21 15.91 29.08
C SER A 24 0.18 17.04 29.21
N GLY A 25 -0.60 17.22 28.16
CA GLY A 25 -1.83 18.00 28.16
C GLY A 25 -2.94 17.04 27.77
N THR A 26 -3.94 16.90 28.64
CA THR A 26 -5.15 16.10 28.44
C THR A 26 -5.80 16.41 27.09
N GLY A 27 -5.42 15.64 26.08
CA GLY A 27 -6.12 15.54 24.83
C GLY A 27 -6.94 14.26 24.84
N VAL A 28 -8.04 14.28 25.58
CA VAL A 28 -9.20 13.44 25.28
C VAL A 28 -9.73 13.98 23.95
N TYR A 29 -9.05 13.65 22.85
CA TYR A 29 -9.48 13.98 21.50
C TYR A 29 -9.58 12.67 20.72
N ALA A 30 -10.82 12.23 20.56
CA ALA A 30 -11.28 11.39 19.45
C ALA A 30 -10.76 9.95 19.36
N ALA A 31 -10.65 9.25 20.50
CA ALA A 31 -10.89 7.80 20.52
C ALA A 31 -12.39 7.45 20.49
N GLU A 32 -13.27 8.46 20.41
CA GLU A 32 -14.71 8.28 20.37
C GLU A 32 -15.21 8.36 18.92
N LYS A 33 -15.68 7.20 18.44
CA LYS A 33 -16.35 6.92 17.17
C LYS A 33 -15.46 7.00 15.93
N VAL A 34 -14.58 6.00 15.80
CA VAL A 34 -14.56 5.27 14.52
C VAL A 34 -16.02 4.87 14.31
N SER A 35 -16.72 5.54 13.41
CA SER A 35 -18.03 5.10 12.95
C SER A 35 -17.91 3.60 12.67
N ASN A 36 -18.84 2.81 13.19
CA ASN A 36 -19.08 1.46 12.67
C ASN A 36 -19.55 1.60 11.21
N GLU A 37 -18.68 2.09 10.31
CA GLU A 37 -18.71 1.64 8.93
C GLU A 37 -18.48 0.13 9.07
N GLU A 38 -19.54 -0.61 8.78
CA GLU A 38 -19.54 -2.06 8.78
C GLU A 38 -18.32 -2.50 7.99
N LEU A 39 -17.31 -3.03 8.68
CA LEU A 39 -16.05 -3.37 8.05
C LEU A 39 -16.35 -4.39 6.97
N ASN A 40 -16.14 -4.00 5.72
CA ASN A 40 -16.24 -4.96 4.63
C ASN A 40 -15.05 -5.92 4.74
N VAL A 41 -15.30 -7.04 5.41
CA VAL A 41 -14.37 -8.15 5.62
C VAL A 41 -14.40 -9.14 4.46
N ASN A 42 -15.20 -8.89 3.44
CA ASN A 42 -15.19 -9.70 2.23
C ASN A 42 -14.02 -9.29 1.33
N PRO A 43 -13.50 -10.23 0.53
CA PRO A 43 -12.62 -9.90 -0.57
C PRO A 43 -13.22 -8.81 -1.46
N LEU A 44 -12.36 -7.97 -2.03
CA LEU A 44 -12.78 -7.08 -3.10
C LEU A 44 -13.23 -7.95 -4.29
N ASP A 45 -14.46 -7.74 -4.74
CA ASP A 45 -15.12 -8.60 -5.73
C ASP A 45 -15.96 -7.73 -6.68
N VAL A 46 -15.52 -7.60 -7.94
CA VAL A 46 -16.14 -6.71 -8.93
C VAL A 46 -17.59 -7.11 -9.25
N GLN A 47 -17.96 -8.37 -9.04
CA GLN A 47 -19.34 -8.84 -9.26
C GLN A 47 -20.31 -8.30 -8.20
N LYS A 48 -19.79 -7.91 -7.03
CA LYS A 48 -20.58 -7.39 -5.90
C LYS A 48 -20.60 -5.86 -5.83
N MET A 49 -19.90 -5.20 -6.77
CA MET A 49 -19.82 -3.74 -6.84
C MET A 49 -21.05 -3.16 -7.52
N THR A 50 -21.49 -2.01 -7.03
CA THR A 50 -22.39 -1.10 -7.75
C THR A 50 -21.72 -0.57 -9.01
N GLU A 51 -22.49 0.00 -9.92
CA GLU A 51 -21.95 0.59 -11.17
C GLU A 51 -21.01 1.77 -10.91
N GLU A 52 -21.15 2.48 -9.79
CA GLU A 52 -20.20 3.52 -9.37
C GLU A 52 -18.88 2.91 -8.90
N GLU A 53 -18.94 1.93 -8.00
CA GLU A 53 -17.75 1.23 -7.50
C GLU A 53 -17.00 0.51 -8.63
N LYS A 54 -17.70 -0.06 -9.62
CA LYS A 54 -17.05 -0.66 -10.80
C LYS A 54 -16.27 0.36 -11.62
N ARG A 55 -16.80 1.57 -11.81
CA ARG A 55 -16.06 2.63 -12.53
C ARG A 55 -14.77 2.99 -11.79
N ASP A 56 -14.85 3.16 -10.47
CA ASP A 56 -13.69 3.49 -9.65
C ASP A 56 -12.67 2.35 -9.63
N PHE A 57 -13.14 1.10 -9.58
CA PHE A 57 -12.31 -0.09 -9.69
C PHE A 57 -11.57 -0.15 -11.03
N TYR A 58 -12.28 -0.05 -12.16
CA TYR A 58 -11.64 -0.11 -13.48
C TYR A 58 -10.68 1.05 -13.69
N LYS A 59 -11.02 2.24 -13.19
CA LYS A 59 -10.10 3.37 -13.19
C LYS A 59 -8.84 3.08 -12.37
N ALA A 60 -8.97 2.47 -11.19
CA ALA A 60 -7.83 2.10 -10.36
C ALA A 60 -6.93 1.05 -11.04
N VAL A 61 -7.52 0.09 -11.74
CA VAL A 61 -6.80 -0.88 -12.57
C VAL A 61 -6.05 -0.18 -13.71
N ASP A 62 -6.71 0.71 -14.44
CA ASP A 62 -6.08 1.45 -15.55
C ASP A 62 -4.96 2.37 -15.06
N ASP A 63 -5.17 3.07 -13.94
CA ASP A 63 -4.15 3.90 -13.29
C ASP A 63 -2.93 3.06 -12.86
N GLU A 64 -3.14 1.86 -12.33
CA GLU A 64 -2.06 0.94 -11.96
C GLU A 64 -1.26 0.46 -13.19
N VAL A 65 -1.94 -0.05 -14.22
CA VAL A 65 -1.29 -0.54 -15.44
C VAL A 65 -0.48 0.57 -16.14
N ASN A 66 -0.98 1.80 -16.12
CA ASN A 66 -0.31 2.94 -16.74
C ASN A 66 0.95 3.41 -16.00
N ARG A 67 1.17 2.99 -14.74
CA ARG A 67 2.42 3.29 -14.00
C ARG A 67 3.62 2.53 -14.55
N HIS A 68 3.41 1.38 -15.15
CA HIS A 68 4.46 0.54 -15.75
C HIS A 68 4.75 1.03 -17.16
N GLY A 69 5.51 2.13 -17.26
CA GLY A 69 5.82 2.82 -18.53
C GLY A 69 6.63 1.97 -19.51
N GLU A 70 7.39 1.01 -19.00
CA GLU A 70 8.26 0.09 -19.70
C GLU A 70 7.53 -1.11 -20.33
N MET A 71 6.32 -1.43 -19.87
CA MET A 71 5.52 -2.52 -20.45
C MET A 71 5.01 -2.14 -21.84
N SER A 72 5.14 -3.08 -22.79
CA SER A 72 4.48 -2.99 -24.09
C SER A 72 2.95 -2.95 -23.97
N ALA A 73 2.25 -2.55 -25.02
CA ALA A 73 0.79 -2.52 -25.04
C ALA A 73 0.16 -3.89 -24.75
N GLU A 74 0.76 -4.97 -25.26
CA GLU A 74 0.32 -6.34 -25.02
C GLU A 74 0.51 -6.74 -23.55
N GLN A 75 1.69 -6.47 -22.98
CA GLN A 75 1.97 -6.72 -21.56
C GLN A 75 1.01 -5.94 -20.66
N LYS A 76 0.74 -4.67 -20.97
CA LYS A 76 -0.25 -3.85 -20.26
C LYS A 76 -1.64 -4.44 -20.31
N ASN A 77 -2.08 -4.91 -21.49
CA ASN A 77 -3.38 -5.56 -21.62
C ASN A 77 -3.45 -6.86 -20.80
N ASN A 78 -2.40 -7.69 -20.83
CA ASN A 78 -2.35 -8.92 -20.06
C ASN A 78 -2.36 -8.66 -18.55
N TYR A 79 -1.59 -7.67 -18.09
CA TYR A 79 -1.59 -7.25 -16.69
C TYR A 79 -2.96 -6.70 -16.26
N ARG A 80 -3.56 -5.84 -17.09
CA ARG A 80 -4.91 -5.31 -16.87
C ARG A 80 -5.95 -6.41 -16.69
N GLN A 81 -6.00 -7.37 -17.60
CA GLN A 81 -6.95 -8.49 -17.53
C GLN A 81 -6.69 -9.37 -16.30
N SER A 82 -5.42 -9.60 -15.98
CA SER A 82 -5.06 -10.40 -14.80
C SER A 82 -5.46 -9.72 -13.49
N LEU A 83 -5.31 -8.40 -13.38
CA LEU A 83 -5.83 -7.63 -12.24
C LEU A 83 -7.35 -7.73 -12.14
N ILE A 84 -8.07 -7.59 -13.25
CA ILE A 84 -9.54 -7.70 -13.27
C ILE A 84 -9.97 -9.10 -12.80
N HIS A 85 -9.41 -10.14 -13.42
CA HIS A 85 -9.72 -11.53 -13.08
C HIS A 85 -9.38 -11.88 -11.63
N PHE A 86 -8.29 -11.33 -11.09
CA PHE A 86 -7.91 -11.53 -9.69
C PHE A 86 -8.98 -11.06 -8.70
N PHE A 87 -9.74 -10.01 -9.06
CA PHE A 87 -10.84 -9.46 -8.25
C PHE A 87 -12.23 -9.84 -8.78
N ASP A 88 -12.33 -10.78 -9.73
CA ASP A 88 -13.60 -11.21 -10.31
C ASP A 88 -13.96 -12.62 -9.86
N SER A 89 -14.95 -12.74 -8.97
CA SER A 89 -15.43 -14.04 -8.49
C SER A 89 -16.05 -14.93 -9.57
N ALA A 90 -16.39 -14.38 -10.74
CA ALA A 90 -16.81 -15.16 -11.91
C ALA A 90 -15.63 -15.72 -12.72
N SER A 91 -14.39 -15.23 -12.47
CA SER A 91 -13.19 -15.71 -13.15
C SER A 91 -12.61 -16.96 -12.48
N SER A 92 -12.05 -17.86 -13.29
CA SER A 92 -11.27 -19.00 -12.78
C SER A 92 -9.97 -18.58 -12.10
N ASP A 93 -9.52 -17.35 -12.32
CA ASP A 93 -8.30 -16.80 -11.73
C ASP A 93 -8.59 -15.88 -10.51
N PHE A 94 -9.81 -15.93 -9.94
CA PHE A 94 -10.16 -15.17 -8.74
C PHE A 94 -9.18 -15.47 -7.59
N GLN A 95 -8.60 -14.41 -7.03
CA GLN A 95 -7.56 -14.47 -5.98
C GLN A 95 -6.35 -15.36 -6.33
N ASN A 96 -6.10 -15.63 -7.62
CA ASN A 96 -4.97 -16.45 -8.06
C ASN A 96 -3.71 -15.60 -8.26
N LEU A 97 -2.90 -15.49 -7.20
CA LEU A 97 -1.67 -14.70 -7.21
C LEU A 97 -0.62 -15.23 -8.18
N GLU A 98 -0.55 -16.54 -8.41
CA GLU A 98 0.39 -17.11 -9.38
C GLU A 98 0.08 -16.60 -10.79
N ARG A 99 -1.20 -16.54 -11.16
CA ARG A 99 -1.64 -16.03 -12.47
C ARG A 99 -1.34 -14.55 -12.62
N LEU A 100 -1.63 -13.77 -11.58
CA LEU A 100 -1.32 -12.34 -11.56
C LEU A 100 0.19 -12.10 -11.67
N ASP A 101 1.01 -12.88 -10.96
CA ASP A 101 2.47 -12.74 -10.99
C ASP A 101 3.09 -13.09 -12.34
N LYS A 102 2.55 -14.08 -13.07
CA LYS A 102 2.97 -14.37 -14.46
C LYS A 102 2.70 -13.20 -15.41
N SER A 103 1.67 -12.40 -15.16
CA SER A 103 1.32 -11.26 -16.02
C SER A 103 2.27 -10.08 -15.85
N VAL A 104 2.92 -9.98 -14.68
CA VAL A 104 3.85 -8.90 -14.33
C VAL A 104 5.31 -9.34 -14.55
N ASN A 105 5.62 -10.60 -14.25
CA ASN A 105 6.95 -11.15 -14.32
C ASN A 105 7.02 -12.20 -15.45
N ASP A 106 7.69 -11.85 -16.55
CA ASP A 106 7.84 -12.66 -17.77
C ASP A 106 8.78 -13.88 -17.61
N GLY A 107 9.08 -14.28 -16.37
CA GLY A 107 10.09 -15.29 -16.01
C GLY A 107 9.53 -16.57 -15.41
N ASP A 108 10.42 -17.56 -15.20
CA ASP A 108 10.07 -18.79 -14.49
C ASP A 108 9.89 -18.53 -13.00
N ILE A 109 8.70 -18.02 -12.65
CA ILE A 109 8.27 -17.79 -11.27
C ILE A 109 7.75 -19.07 -10.61
N ARG A 110 7.71 -20.23 -11.30
CA ARG A 110 7.04 -21.44 -10.81
C ARG A 110 7.62 -21.91 -9.49
N PHE A 111 8.94 -21.87 -9.35
CA PHE A 111 9.61 -22.20 -8.10
C PHE A 111 9.17 -21.26 -6.97
N ARG A 112 9.04 -19.97 -7.25
CA ARG A 112 8.72 -18.94 -6.25
C ARG A 112 7.24 -18.98 -5.85
N ALA A 113 6.34 -19.10 -6.82
CA ALA A 113 4.91 -19.27 -6.59
C ALA A 113 4.62 -20.57 -5.81
N ALA A 114 5.33 -21.67 -6.12
CA ALA A 114 5.21 -22.92 -5.38
C ALA A 114 5.68 -22.81 -3.91
N HIS A 115 6.54 -21.85 -3.61
CA HIS A 115 6.97 -21.53 -2.24
C HIS A 115 6.09 -20.48 -1.56
N GLY A 116 4.95 -20.10 -2.15
CA GLY A 116 4.07 -19.08 -1.60
C GLY A 116 4.69 -17.68 -1.63
N LEU A 117 5.62 -17.41 -2.55
CA LEU A 117 6.20 -16.08 -2.69
C LEU A 117 5.42 -15.26 -3.72
N VAL A 118 5.16 -14.00 -3.42
CA VAL A 118 4.61 -13.02 -4.37
C VAL A 118 5.61 -11.89 -4.59
N SER A 119 5.73 -11.40 -5.82
CA SER A 119 6.61 -10.26 -6.09
C SER A 119 6.07 -8.97 -5.45
N VAL A 120 6.99 -8.07 -5.07
CA VAL A 120 6.63 -6.73 -4.58
C VAL A 120 5.78 -5.96 -5.61
N ASN A 121 6.00 -6.16 -6.91
CA ASN A 121 5.24 -5.49 -7.96
C ASN A 121 3.78 -5.95 -7.98
N VAL A 122 3.53 -7.25 -7.88
CA VAL A 122 2.15 -7.78 -7.80
C VAL A 122 1.44 -7.30 -6.55
N LEU A 123 2.11 -7.35 -5.41
CA LEU A 123 1.50 -6.87 -4.18
C LEU A 123 1.22 -5.36 -4.25
N ALA A 124 2.16 -4.58 -4.79
CA ALA A 124 1.98 -3.14 -5.00
C ALA A 124 0.75 -2.83 -5.85
N GLY A 125 0.62 -3.50 -7.00
CA GLY A 125 -0.53 -3.30 -7.89
C GLY A 125 -1.85 -3.70 -7.25
N THR A 126 -1.87 -4.82 -6.53
CA THR A 126 -3.04 -5.24 -5.76
C THR A 126 -3.44 -4.19 -4.72
N ILE A 127 -2.46 -3.66 -3.96
CA ILE A 127 -2.71 -2.61 -2.96
C ILE A 127 -3.21 -1.33 -3.63
N ASN A 128 -2.66 -0.93 -4.77
CA ASN A 128 -3.08 0.26 -5.51
C ASN A 128 -4.54 0.15 -6.00
N VAL A 129 -4.93 -1.02 -6.53
CA VAL A 129 -6.32 -1.27 -6.95
C VAL A 129 -7.27 -1.24 -5.74
N ILE A 130 -6.89 -1.87 -4.63
CA ILE A 130 -7.68 -1.84 -3.39
C ILE A 130 -7.82 -0.43 -2.86
N LEU A 131 -6.72 0.35 -2.81
CA LEU A 131 -6.74 1.75 -2.39
C LEU A 131 -7.67 2.57 -3.26
N GLY A 132 -7.53 2.52 -4.59
CA GLY A 132 -8.41 3.24 -5.51
C GLY A 132 -9.88 2.86 -5.34
N SER A 133 -10.16 1.58 -5.10
CA SER A 133 -11.52 1.07 -4.84
C SER A 133 -12.07 1.43 -3.45
N ILE A 134 -11.22 1.75 -2.46
CA ILE A 134 -11.67 2.26 -1.15
C ILE A 134 -11.95 3.75 -1.25
N THR A 135 -11.08 4.48 -1.95
CA THR A 135 -11.07 5.93 -1.92
C THR A 135 -11.98 6.57 -2.97
N GLY A 136 -12.34 5.84 -4.03
CA GLY A 136 -13.11 6.35 -5.16
C GLY A 136 -12.41 7.52 -5.88
N GLY A 137 -11.08 7.60 -5.76
CA GLY A 137 -10.29 8.74 -6.22
C GLY A 137 -9.09 9.05 -5.35
N ALA A 138 -8.79 10.34 -5.18
CA ALA A 138 -7.59 10.77 -4.46
C ALA A 138 -7.62 10.34 -2.99
N ILE A 139 -6.57 9.64 -2.54
CA ILE A 139 -6.40 9.16 -1.15
C ILE A 139 -6.53 10.31 -0.15
N THR A 140 -6.01 11.49 -0.49
CA THR A 140 -6.08 12.69 0.36
C THR A 140 -7.51 13.16 0.61
N SER A 141 -8.42 13.01 -0.36
CA SER A 141 -9.84 13.36 -0.20
C SER A 141 -10.53 12.42 0.78
N TYR A 142 -10.29 11.11 0.66
CA TYR A 142 -10.81 10.12 1.61
C TYR A 142 -10.30 10.37 3.04
N ILE A 143 -8.99 10.58 3.20
CA ILE A 143 -8.39 10.89 4.50
C ILE A 143 -8.99 12.15 5.14
N ARG A 144 -9.27 13.20 4.36
CA ARG A 144 -9.91 14.41 4.88
C ARG A 144 -11.33 14.16 5.40
N LYS A 145 -12.07 13.26 4.74
CA LYS A 145 -13.47 12.97 5.05
C LYS A 145 -13.64 11.94 6.18
N HIS A 146 -12.87 10.87 6.16
CA HIS A 146 -13.02 9.71 7.06
C HIS A 146 -11.85 9.55 8.05
N GLY A 147 -10.74 10.24 7.83
CA GLY A 147 -9.52 10.11 8.64
C GLY A 147 -8.57 9.02 8.14
N PHE A 148 -7.31 9.13 8.54
CA PHE A 148 -6.26 8.17 8.17
C PHE A 148 -6.49 6.78 8.78
N GLN A 149 -7.01 6.72 10.00
CA GLN A 149 -7.28 5.46 10.69
C GLN A 149 -8.35 4.64 9.95
N ALA A 150 -9.40 5.29 9.42
CA ALA A 150 -10.42 4.63 8.62
C ALA A 150 -9.81 3.99 7.36
N LEU A 151 -8.94 4.72 6.66
CA LEU A 151 -8.22 4.19 5.49
C LEU A 151 -7.37 2.97 5.85
N ALA A 152 -6.58 3.07 6.93
CA ALA A 152 -5.73 1.97 7.38
C ALA A 152 -6.54 0.72 7.72
N VAL A 153 -7.65 0.88 8.44
CA VAL A 153 -8.54 -0.22 8.79
C VAL A 153 -9.22 -0.83 7.56
N ALA A 154 -9.76 0.00 6.65
CA ALA A 154 -10.38 -0.47 5.42
C ALA A 154 -9.37 -1.22 4.52
N LEU A 155 -8.16 -0.68 4.39
CA LEU A 155 -7.08 -1.31 3.64
C LEU A 155 -6.67 -2.64 4.26
N GLN A 156 -6.48 -2.68 5.58
CA GLN A 156 -6.14 -3.91 6.29
C GLN A 156 -7.24 -4.97 6.12
N SER A 157 -8.51 -4.59 6.27
CA SER A 157 -9.65 -5.50 6.11
C SER A 157 -9.67 -6.12 4.71
N ARG A 158 -9.62 -5.28 3.67
CA ARG A 158 -9.65 -5.75 2.27
C ARG A 158 -8.43 -6.57 1.91
N LEU A 159 -7.23 -6.16 2.34
CA LEU A 159 -6.01 -6.92 2.06
C LEU A 159 -6.02 -8.26 2.80
N ALA A 160 -6.39 -8.31 4.07
CA ALA A 160 -6.46 -9.57 4.82
C ALA A 160 -7.48 -10.55 4.24
N ALA A 161 -8.58 -10.05 3.67
CA ALA A 161 -9.56 -10.86 2.96
C ALA A 161 -9.07 -11.30 1.57
N THR A 162 -8.15 -10.56 0.96
CA THR A 162 -7.66 -10.83 -0.41
C THR A 162 -6.39 -11.68 -0.43
N ILE A 163 -5.45 -11.40 0.47
CA ILE A 163 -4.12 -12.03 0.54
C ILE A 163 -3.72 -12.23 2.00
N ARG A 164 -3.22 -13.42 2.33
CA ARG A 164 -2.71 -13.74 3.67
C ARG A 164 -1.25 -13.33 3.84
N ILE A 165 -1.04 -12.18 4.49
CA ILE A 165 0.30 -11.64 4.78
C ILE A 165 0.48 -11.54 6.30
N LYS A 166 1.46 -12.28 6.83
CA LYS A 166 1.72 -12.41 8.29
C LYS A 166 1.89 -11.08 9.02
N GLN A 167 2.53 -10.09 8.39
CA GLN A 167 2.94 -8.83 9.03
C GLN A 167 2.07 -7.63 8.65
N LEU A 168 0.98 -7.86 7.92
CA LEU A 168 0.16 -6.83 7.32
C LEU A 168 -0.37 -5.81 8.33
N GLY A 169 -1.00 -6.27 9.41
CA GLY A 169 -1.61 -5.39 10.41
C GLY A 169 -0.58 -4.50 11.10
N LYS A 170 0.59 -5.03 11.46
CA LYS A 170 1.67 -4.25 12.10
C LYS A 170 2.16 -3.16 11.17
N ILE A 171 2.39 -3.47 9.89
CA ILE A 171 2.90 -2.51 8.91
C ILE A 171 1.85 -1.44 8.60
N ILE A 172 0.60 -1.83 8.39
CA ILE A 172 -0.50 -0.90 8.12
C ILE A 172 -0.73 0.03 9.32
N SER A 173 -0.69 -0.49 10.54
CA SER A 173 -0.83 0.32 11.76
C SER A 173 0.31 1.32 11.96
N GLY A 174 1.49 1.04 11.41
CA GLY A 174 2.65 1.94 11.42
C GLY A 174 2.71 2.90 10.23
N LEU A 175 1.73 2.88 9.32
CA LEU A 175 1.70 3.82 8.19
C LEU A 175 1.49 5.25 8.70
N SER A 176 2.06 6.20 7.97
CA SER A 176 1.90 7.63 8.24
C SER A 176 1.11 8.32 7.13
N THR A 177 0.59 9.52 7.42
CA THR A 177 -0.11 10.36 6.43
C THR A 177 0.76 10.76 5.24
N VAL A 178 2.08 10.59 5.33
CA VAL A 178 3.03 10.79 4.22
C VAL A 178 2.71 9.87 3.05
N ILE A 179 2.19 8.66 3.31
CA ILE A 179 1.86 7.67 2.26
C ILE A 179 0.87 8.24 1.24
N ALA A 180 -0.03 9.13 1.65
CA ALA A 180 -1.02 9.77 0.78
C ALA A 180 -0.44 10.78 -0.20
N LYS A 181 0.84 11.17 -0.02
CA LYS A 181 1.58 12.08 -0.90
C LYS A 181 2.57 11.34 -1.79
N ILE A 182 2.75 10.04 -1.59
CA ILE A 182 3.64 9.23 -2.43
C ILE A 182 2.92 8.93 -3.75
N ALA A 183 3.64 9.06 -4.86
CA ALA A 183 3.09 8.83 -6.19
C ALA A 183 2.56 7.39 -6.35
N ASP A 184 3.29 6.42 -5.78
CA ASP A 184 2.93 5.00 -5.73
C ASP A 184 2.87 4.51 -4.26
N PRO A 185 1.73 4.71 -3.58
CA PRO A 185 1.56 4.30 -2.20
C PRO A 185 1.57 2.78 -2.03
N GLY A 186 1.01 2.03 -2.98
CA GLY A 186 1.01 0.57 -2.97
C GLY A 186 2.41 -0.01 -3.01
N LYS A 187 3.29 0.53 -3.85
CA LYS A 187 4.71 0.13 -3.89
C LYS A 187 5.43 0.41 -2.59
N ALA A 188 5.21 1.57 -1.99
CA ALA A 188 5.83 1.92 -0.71
C ALA A 188 5.38 0.96 0.42
N ILE A 189 4.10 0.58 0.44
CA ILE A 189 3.57 -0.40 1.40
C ILE A 189 4.16 -1.79 1.12
N ALA A 190 4.16 -2.26 -0.13
CA ALA A 190 4.70 -3.56 -0.50
C ALA A 190 6.20 -3.68 -0.18
N GLN A 191 6.98 -2.63 -0.43
CA GLN A 191 8.40 -2.58 -0.05
C GLN A 191 8.61 -2.58 1.48
N ALA A 192 7.71 -1.96 2.24
CA ALA A 192 7.76 -2.02 3.69
C ALA A 192 7.47 -3.44 4.22
N ILE A 193 6.59 -4.19 3.53
CA ILE A 193 6.31 -5.61 3.80
C ILE A 193 7.53 -6.47 3.50
N ASP A 194 8.12 -6.34 2.31
CA ASP A 194 9.36 -7.05 1.93
C ASP A 194 10.51 -6.77 2.93
N LYS A 195 10.72 -5.52 3.33
CA LYS A 195 11.74 -5.17 4.34
C LYS A 195 11.52 -5.80 5.72
N ALA A 196 10.30 -6.18 6.03
CA ALA A 196 9.97 -6.82 7.30
C ALA A 196 9.96 -8.36 7.20
N ASP A 197 10.10 -8.91 6.00
CA ASP A 197 10.09 -10.35 5.74
C ASP A 197 11.37 -11.04 6.23
N LYS A 198 11.36 -12.38 6.25
CA LYS A 198 12.48 -13.21 6.70
C LYS A 198 13.75 -12.96 5.88
N ILE A 199 13.61 -12.67 4.59
CA ILE A 199 14.72 -12.27 3.70
C ILE A 199 14.44 -10.84 3.22
N PRO A 200 14.90 -9.82 3.94
CA PRO A 200 14.52 -8.44 3.68
C PRO A 200 15.01 -7.91 2.34
N GLY A 201 14.12 -7.26 1.58
CA GLY A 201 14.48 -6.43 0.43
C GLY A 201 14.91 -7.21 -0.81
N ASN A 202 14.48 -8.46 -0.93
CA ASN A 202 14.82 -9.30 -2.08
C ASN A 202 13.84 -9.13 -3.26
N GLY A 203 12.78 -8.33 -3.08
CA GLY A 203 11.72 -8.10 -4.07
C GLY A 203 10.59 -9.13 -4.04
N TRP A 204 10.56 -10.02 -3.04
CA TRP A 204 9.62 -11.12 -2.87
C TRP A 204 9.10 -11.16 -1.44
N ILE A 205 7.84 -11.56 -1.30
CA ILE A 205 7.13 -11.56 -0.02
C ILE A 205 6.56 -12.93 0.21
N GLU A 206 6.87 -13.54 1.35
CA GLU A 206 6.31 -14.81 1.80
C GLU A 206 4.85 -14.66 2.23
N LEU A 207 3.97 -15.37 1.52
CA LEU A 207 2.57 -15.56 1.89
C LEU A 207 2.50 -16.69 2.92
N THR A 208 1.77 -16.45 3.99
CA THR A 208 1.58 -17.42 5.11
C THR A 208 0.37 -18.32 4.95
#